data_AF-A0A7R9QQU0-F1
#
_entry.id   AF-A0A7R9QQU0-F1
#
_cell.length_a   1.000
_cell.length_b   1.000
_cell.length_c   1.000
_cell.angle_alpha   90.00
_cell.angle_beta   90.00
_cell.angle_gamma   90.00
#
_symmetry.space_group_name_H-M   'P 1'
#
loop_
_entity.id
_entity.type
_entity.pdbx_description
1 polymer ?
#
loop_
_entity_poly.entity_id
_entity_poly.type
_entity_poly.pdbx_seq_one_letter_code
_entity_poly.pdbx_strand_id
1 'polypeptide(L)'
;MSHQKSGKSGEEVVVIAKYDYSAQGSQELDLKKNERLVLLDDSKHWWKVLNSRNQSGFVPSNYVKREKPSLFDSIRKRVRKKTDSHSHRHNSPLSSPIAPKAVDIDITCSPD
;
A
#
# COMPACT_ATOMS: atom_id res chain seq x y z
N MET A 1 3.44 6.07 -35.19
CA MET A 1 3.71 4.79 -34.49
C MET A 1 3.93 5.08 -33.01
N SER A 2 2.89 5.00 -32.19
CA SER A 2 3.02 5.08 -30.73
C SER A 2 2.43 3.80 -30.15
N HIS A 3 3.31 2.82 -29.91
CA HIS A 3 2.95 1.56 -29.29
C HIS A 3 2.68 1.82 -27.81
N GLN A 4 1.42 2.06 -27.47
CA GLN A 4 0.95 2.10 -26.10
C GLN A 4 0.93 0.64 -25.60
N LYS A 5 2.02 0.18 -24.98
CA LYS A 5 2.03 -1.15 -24.35
C LYS A 5 1.13 -1.13 -23.13
N SER A 6 -0.08 -1.64 -23.35
CA SER A 6 -0.93 -2.43 -22.45
C SER A 6 -0.53 -2.41 -20.97
N GLY A 7 -1.27 -1.62 -20.18
CA GLY A 7 -1.32 -1.78 -18.73
C GLY A 7 -2.01 -3.10 -18.41
N LYS A 8 -1.24 -4.08 -17.92
CA LYS A 8 -1.79 -5.30 -17.34
C LYS A 8 -2.21 -4.97 -15.91
N SER A 9 -3.52 -4.80 -15.73
CA SER A 9 -4.19 -4.77 -14.43
C SER A 9 -4.18 -6.17 -13.82
N GLY A 10 -3.03 -6.61 -13.31
CA GLY A 10 -2.87 -7.84 -12.55
C GLY A 10 -1.68 -7.64 -11.64
N GLU A 11 -1.92 -7.73 -10.33
CA GLU A 11 -0.97 -7.53 -9.23
C GLU A 11 0.47 -7.31 -9.67
N GLU A 12 0.95 -6.06 -9.60
CA GLU A 12 2.34 -5.74 -9.88
C GLU A 12 3.21 -6.39 -8.79
N VAL A 13 3.69 -7.60 -9.06
CA VAL A 13 4.57 -8.32 -8.13
C VAL A 13 5.95 -7.68 -8.21
N VAL A 14 6.33 -6.98 -7.15
CA VAL A 14 7.66 -6.39 -7.06
C VAL A 14 8.66 -7.47 -6.60
N VAL A 15 9.84 -7.50 -7.22
CA VAL A 15 10.98 -8.30 -6.79
C VAL A 15 12.15 -7.40 -6.44
N ILE A 16 12.97 -7.83 -5.47
CA ILE A 16 14.19 -7.14 -5.06
C ILE A 16 15.40 -7.98 -5.44
N ALA A 17 16.36 -7.37 -6.10
CA ALA A 17 17.66 -7.97 -6.37
C ALA A 17 18.47 -8.11 -5.06
N LYS A 18 18.92 -9.33 -4.76
CA LYS A 18 19.74 -9.64 -3.57
C LYS A 18 21.20 -9.25 -3.77
N TYR A 19 21.67 -9.33 -5.01
CA TYR A 19 23.05 -9.08 -5.41
C TYR A 19 23.04 -8.30 -6.73
N ASP A 20 24.15 -7.64 -7.02
CA ASP A 20 24.42 -7.12 -8.35
C ASP A 20 24.64 -8.27 -9.34
N TYR A 21 24.10 -8.12 -10.53
CA TYR A 21 24.27 -9.07 -11.64
C TYR A 21 24.43 -8.28 -12.93
N SER A 22 25.51 -8.54 -13.65
CA SER A 22 25.73 -7.98 -14.97
C SER A 22 25.13 -8.92 -16.01
N ALA A 23 24.17 -8.43 -16.79
CA ALA A 23 23.65 -9.16 -17.94
C ALA A 23 24.80 -9.60 -18.86
N GLN A 24 24.82 -10.89 -19.23
CA GLN A 24 25.86 -11.44 -20.11
C GLN A 24 25.43 -11.47 -21.58
N GLY A 25 24.12 -11.44 -21.85
CA GLY A 25 23.53 -11.42 -23.18
C GLY A 25 22.41 -10.40 -23.34
N SER A 26 22.03 -10.14 -24.60
CA SER A 26 21.04 -9.12 -24.98
C SER A 26 19.61 -9.40 -24.49
N GLN A 27 19.34 -10.61 -24.01
CA GLN A 27 18.05 -10.99 -23.43
C GLN A 27 18.02 -10.82 -21.90
N GLU A 28 19.17 -10.62 -21.27
CA GLU A 28 19.28 -10.50 -19.81
C GLU A 28 19.19 -9.03 -19.39
N LEU A 29 18.80 -8.80 -18.13
CA LEU A 29 18.76 -7.46 -17.54
C LEU A 29 19.84 -7.34 -16.47
N ASP A 30 20.50 -6.18 -16.40
CA ASP A 30 21.35 -5.86 -15.27
C ASP A 30 20.51 -5.74 -13.99
N LEU A 31 21.04 -6.31 -12.91
CA LEU A 31 20.48 -6.16 -11.57
C LEU A 31 21.44 -5.33 -10.75
N LYS A 32 20.90 -4.38 -9.99
CA LYS A 32 21.63 -3.73 -8.92
C LYS A 32 21.13 -4.26 -7.57
N LYS A 33 22.05 -4.61 -6.69
CA LYS A 33 21.71 -5.01 -5.31
C LYS A 33 20.74 -3.99 -4.68
N ASN A 34 19.68 -4.50 -4.03
CA ASN A 34 18.59 -3.74 -3.43
C ASN A 34 17.71 -2.95 -4.42
N GLU A 35 17.83 -3.20 -5.73
CA GLU A 35 16.94 -2.61 -6.73
C GLU A 35 15.59 -3.31 -6.77
N ARG A 36 14.54 -2.51 -6.98
CA ARG A 36 13.17 -2.97 -7.14
C ARG A 36 12.82 -3.07 -8.61
N LEU A 37 12.33 -4.22 -9.00
CA LEU A 37 11.96 -4.54 -10.37
C LEU A 37 10.55 -5.11 -10.38
N VAL A 38 9.84 -4.91 -11.47
CA VAL A 38 8.51 -5.49 -11.64
C VAL A 38 8.65 -6.87 -12.27
N LEU A 39 8.10 -7.88 -11.62
CA LEU A 39 8.05 -9.25 -12.15
C LEU A 39 6.97 -9.33 -13.23
N LEU A 40 7.38 -9.74 -14.43
CA LEU A 40 6.48 -9.93 -15.57
C LEU A 40 6.11 -11.40 -15.77
N ASP A 41 7.05 -12.31 -15.55
CA ASP A 41 6.85 -13.76 -15.74
C ASP A 41 7.80 -14.56 -14.82
N ASP A 42 7.23 -15.38 -13.93
CA ASP A 42 7.95 -16.33 -13.07
C ASP A 42 7.70 -17.80 -13.43
N SER A 43 7.15 -18.09 -14.61
CA SER A 43 6.78 -19.46 -15.00
C SER A 43 7.98 -20.40 -15.23
N LYS A 44 9.20 -19.85 -15.30
CA LYS A 44 10.44 -20.56 -15.63
C LYS A 44 11.52 -20.34 -14.56
N HIS A 45 12.65 -21.04 -14.70
CA HIS A 45 13.85 -20.84 -13.86
C HIS A 45 14.43 -19.42 -13.98
N TRP A 46 14.27 -18.81 -15.16
CA TRP A 46 14.65 -17.45 -15.47
C TRP A 46 13.42 -16.56 -15.46
N TRP A 47 13.41 -15.58 -14.57
CA TRP A 47 12.29 -14.68 -14.40
C TRP A 47 12.44 -13.49 -15.31
N LYS A 48 11.34 -13.10 -15.96
CA LYS A 48 11.30 -11.88 -16.75
C LYS A 48 10.93 -10.74 -15.84
N VAL A 49 11.79 -9.73 -15.77
CA VAL A 49 11.60 -8.55 -14.93
C VAL A 49 11.67 -7.29 -15.77
N LEU A 50 11.10 -6.19 -15.25
CA LEU A 50 11.11 -4.86 -15.84
C LEU A 50 11.78 -3.88 -14.88
N ASN A 51 12.76 -3.11 -15.36
CA ASN A 51 13.36 -2.04 -14.58
C ASN A 51 12.55 -0.74 -14.61
N SER A 52 12.98 0.24 -13.82
CA SER A 52 12.41 1.59 -13.81
C SER A 52 12.59 2.35 -15.14
N ARG A 53 13.44 1.87 -16.05
CA ARG A 53 13.64 2.44 -17.40
C ARG A 53 12.74 1.76 -18.45
N ASN A 54 11.74 0.99 -18.02
CA ASN A 54 10.86 0.19 -18.88
C ASN A 54 11.61 -0.81 -19.79
N GLN A 55 12.82 -1.20 -19.42
CA GLN A 55 13.56 -2.27 -20.09
C GLN A 55 13.25 -3.60 -19.41
N SER A 56 12.94 -4.60 -20.22
CA SER A 56 12.65 -5.95 -19.74
C SER A 56 13.76 -6.90 -20.11
N GLY A 57 14.16 -7.77 -19.19
CA GLY A 57 15.08 -8.86 -19.48
C GLY A 57 14.89 -10.03 -18.53
N PHE A 58 15.64 -11.09 -18.78
CA PHE A 58 15.63 -12.30 -17.99
C PHE A 58 16.71 -12.27 -16.93
N VAL A 59 16.37 -12.72 -15.72
CA VAL A 59 17.30 -12.80 -14.60
C VAL A 59 17.14 -14.11 -13.85
N PRO A 60 18.22 -14.66 -13.27
CA PRO A 60 18.14 -15.87 -12.49
C PRO A 60 17.34 -15.63 -11.20
N SER A 61 16.33 -16.47 -10.95
CA SER A 61 15.48 -16.37 -9.75
C SER A 61 16.26 -16.43 -8.42
N ASN A 62 17.43 -17.07 -8.40
CA ASN A 62 18.31 -17.10 -7.21
C ASN A 62 18.84 -15.72 -6.77
N TYR A 63 18.91 -14.77 -7.71
CA TYR A 63 19.45 -13.42 -7.49
C TYR A 63 18.36 -12.41 -7.14
N VAL A 64 17.08 -12.78 -7.25
CA VAL A 64 15.94 -11.92 -6.95
C VAL A 64 15.04 -12.54 -5.89
N LYS A 65 14.28 -11.71 -5.18
CA LYS A 65 13.33 -12.16 -4.15
C LYS A 65 12.01 -11.43 -4.34
N ARG A 66 10.89 -12.15 -4.39
CA ARG A 66 9.54 -11.55 -4.38
C ARG A 66 9.32 -10.75 -3.11
N GLU A 67 9.05 -9.46 -3.26
CA GLU A 67 8.55 -8.61 -2.19
C GLU A 67 7.07 -8.95 -2.05
N LYS A 68 6.72 -9.67 -0.97
CA LYS A 68 5.31 -9.94 -0.67
C LYS A 68 4.62 -8.58 -0.53
N PRO A 69 3.49 -8.32 -1.22
CA PRO A 69 2.65 -7.16 -0.92
C PRO A 69 2.21 -7.33 0.53
N SER A 70 2.94 -6.69 1.42
CA SER A 70 2.80 -6.92 2.84
C SER A 70 1.47 -6.31 3.24
N LEU A 71 0.64 -7.09 3.94
CA LEU A 71 -0.60 -6.65 4.61
C LEU A 71 -0.41 -5.35 5.43
N PHE A 72 0.85 -5.01 5.74
CA PHE A 72 1.30 -3.74 6.27
C PHE A 72 0.92 -2.49 5.44
N ASP A 73 0.72 -2.60 4.13
CA ASP A 73 0.24 -1.47 3.33
C ASP A 73 -1.22 -1.11 3.67
N SER A 74 -2.04 -2.13 3.93
CA SER A 74 -3.43 -1.96 4.39
C SER A 74 -3.52 -1.37 5.80
N ILE A 75 -2.52 -1.61 6.67
CA ILE A 75 -2.50 -1.07 8.04
C ILE A 75 -2.08 0.41 8.03
N ARG A 76 -1.13 0.80 7.18
CA ARG A 76 -0.63 2.20 7.08
C ARG A 76 -1.67 3.17 6.52
N LYS A 77 -2.59 2.71 5.66
CA LYS A 77 -3.75 3.54 5.24
C LYS A 77 -4.76 3.80 6.35
N ARG A 78 -4.80 2.96 7.40
CA ARG A 78 -5.73 3.11 8.53
C ARG A 78 -5.19 4.02 9.66
N VAL A 79 -3.88 4.32 9.65
CA VAL A 79 -3.15 5.05 10.71
C VAL A 79 -2.74 6.48 10.28
N ARG A 80 -3.51 7.14 9.41
CA ARG A 80 -3.34 8.59 9.10
C ARG A 80 -4.56 9.46 9.39
N LYS A 81 -5.51 8.95 10.19
CA LYS A 81 -6.69 9.72 10.62
C LYS A 81 -6.72 9.90 12.14
N LYS A 82 -5.61 10.36 12.71
CA LYS A 82 -5.61 10.96 14.05
C LYS A 82 -4.56 12.09 14.09
N THR A 83 -5.06 13.29 14.40
CA THR A 83 -4.39 14.53 14.84
C THR A 83 -3.64 15.40 13.82
N ASP A 84 -4.30 16.45 13.30
CA ASP A 84 -3.88 17.85 13.54
C ASP A 84 -5.06 18.83 13.25
N SER A 85 -5.05 19.97 13.93
CA SER A 85 -6.14 20.91 14.14
C SER A 85 -6.12 22.08 13.14
N HIS A 86 -7.24 22.46 12.53
CA HIS A 86 -7.58 23.88 12.37
C HIS A 86 -9.05 24.11 11.93
N SER A 87 -9.63 25.13 12.55
CA SER A 87 -10.81 25.92 12.16
C SER A 87 -11.13 25.93 10.65
N HIS A 88 -12.41 25.81 10.27
CA HIS A 88 -13.10 26.71 9.32
C HIS A 88 -14.55 26.24 9.05
N ARG A 89 -15.48 26.90 9.75
CA ARG A 89 -16.84 27.32 9.35
C ARG A 89 -17.57 26.54 8.25
N HIS A 90 -18.70 25.92 8.61
CA HIS A 90 -19.99 26.32 8.02
C HIS A 90 -21.14 26.02 8.98
N ASN A 91 -22.00 27.01 9.15
CA ASN A 91 -23.12 27.05 10.08
C ASN A 91 -24.09 25.88 9.90
N SER A 92 -24.36 25.17 11.00
CA SER A 92 -25.56 24.35 11.15
C SER A 92 -26.81 25.25 11.16
N PRO A 93 -27.91 24.86 10.50
CA PRO A 93 -29.17 25.58 10.63
C PRO A 93 -29.72 25.43 12.05
N LEU A 94 -30.19 26.58 12.53
CA LEU A 94 -30.75 26.93 13.82
C LEU A 94 -31.92 26.05 14.25
N SER A 95 -31.88 25.50 15.48
CA SER A 95 -33.00 25.55 16.43
C SER A 95 -32.54 25.08 17.83
N SER A 96 -32.31 26.02 18.74
CA SER A 96 -32.24 25.79 20.19
C SER A 96 -33.66 25.72 20.78
N PRO A 97 -33.89 25.63 22.11
CA PRO A 97 -33.42 24.67 23.13
C PRO A 97 -34.63 24.10 23.95
N ILE A 98 -34.47 23.01 24.72
CA ILE A 98 -35.17 22.86 26.02
C ILE A 98 -34.49 21.75 26.85
N ALA A 99 -34.12 22.05 28.09
CA ALA A 99 -33.78 21.04 29.10
C ALA A 99 -35.10 20.42 29.65
N PRO A 100 -35.09 19.25 30.29
CA PRO A 100 -34.67 19.20 31.71
C PRO A 100 -33.85 17.97 32.10
N LYS A 101 -33.25 18.11 33.28
CA LYS A 101 -32.49 17.11 34.04
C LYS A 101 -33.50 16.22 34.76
N ALA A 102 -33.38 14.89 34.68
CA ALA A 102 -34.06 13.98 35.60
C ALA A 102 -33.37 12.60 35.55
N VAL A 103 -32.68 12.25 36.64
CA VAL A 103 -32.45 10.85 36.99
C VAL A 103 -33.05 10.67 38.38
N ASP A 104 -34.24 10.10 38.41
CA ASP A 104 -34.93 9.69 39.61
C ASP A 104 -34.21 8.47 40.19
N ILE A 105 -33.73 8.59 41.43
CA ILE A 105 -33.35 7.44 42.25
C ILE A 105 -34.22 7.51 43.49
N ASP A 106 -35.30 6.73 43.47
CA ASP A 106 -36.11 6.41 44.64
C ASP A 106 -35.27 5.54 45.58
N ILE A 107 -34.84 6.12 46.71
CA ILE A 107 -34.43 5.36 47.88
C ILE A 107 -35.43 5.73 48.97
N THR A 108 -36.51 4.95 49.03
CA THR A 108 -37.33 4.87 50.23
C THR A 108 -36.48 4.36 51.40
N CYS A 109 -36.45 5.12 52.50
CA CYS A 109 -36.24 4.58 53.84
C CYS A 109 -36.74 5.60 54.88
N SER A 110 -38.00 5.42 55.30
CA SER A 110 -38.56 6.06 56.50
C SER A 110 -37.87 5.55 57.77
N PRO A 111 -37.67 6.43 58.77
CA PRO A 111 -37.55 6.02 60.16
C PRO A 111 -38.78 6.46 60.98
N ASP A 112 -39.47 5.50 61.59
CA ASP A 112 -40.06 5.63 62.93
C ASP A 112 -39.39 4.57 63.82
#